data_AF-A0A967FAC9-F1
#
_entry.id   AF-A0A967FAC9-F1
#
_cell.length_a   1.000
_cell.length_b   1.000
_cell.length_c   1.000
_cell.angle_alpha   90.00
_cell.angle_beta   90.00
_cell.angle_gamma   90.00
#
_symmetry.space_group_name_H-M   'P 1'
#
loop_
_entity.id
_entity.type
_entity.pdbx_description
1 polymer ?
#
loop_
_entity_poly.entity_id
_entity_poly.type
_entity_poly.pdbx_seq_one_letter_code
_entity_poly.pdbx_strand_id
1 'polypeptide(L)'
;TDPDSRIMPASGSKDFIQGYNCQAAVDGKAQVIVAVNVTQETNDKQQVEPLIENMAENTAGNFPRVVSADAGYFSETNCITLADNEIDAYVATGKQKHGEVP
;
A
#
# COMPACT_ATOMS: atom_id res chain seq x y z
N THR A 1 22.55 8.47 13.43
CA THR A 1 21.93 8.45 12.09
C THR A 1 21.74 7.00 11.72
N ASP A 2 20.60 6.65 11.13
CA ASP A 2 20.31 5.27 10.67
C ASP A 2 20.82 5.10 9.22
N PRO A 3 21.80 4.22 8.96
CA PRO A 3 22.38 4.03 7.62
C PRO A 3 21.40 3.46 6.58
N ASP A 4 20.32 2.82 7.01
CA ASP A 4 19.36 2.17 6.11
C ASP A 4 18.28 3.13 5.62
N SER A 5 18.15 4.31 6.26
CA SER A 5 17.22 5.35 5.82
C SER A 5 17.62 5.98 4.48
N ARG A 6 16.64 6.50 3.75
CA ARG A 6 16.85 7.21 2.47
C ARG A 6 16.24 8.60 2.49
N ILE A 7 16.84 9.52 1.73
CA ILE A 7 16.24 10.82 1.45
C ILE A 7 15.09 10.61 0.47
N MET A 8 13.88 11.00 0.86
CA MET A 8 12.66 10.81 0.08
C MET A 8 11.74 12.04 0.16
N PRO A 9 10.87 12.28 -0.84
CA PRO A 9 9.91 13.36 -0.79
C PRO A 9 8.97 13.23 0.42
N ALA A 10 8.77 14.30 1.16
CA ALA A 10 7.77 14.35 2.21
C ALA A 10 6.37 14.41 1.60
N SER A 11 5.47 13.55 2.11
CA SER A 11 4.08 13.47 1.65
C SER A 11 3.40 14.84 1.70
N GLY A 12 2.77 15.24 0.60
CA GLY A 12 2.01 16.49 0.49
C GLY A 12 2.84 17.78 0.41
N SER A 13 4.17 17.69 0.34
CA SER A 13 5.07 18.85 0.28
C SER A 13 6.07 18.76 -0.88
N LYS A 14 6.88 19.80 -1.07
CA LYS A 14 8.07 19.77 -1.96
C LYS A 14 9.36 19.47 -1.18
N ASP A 15 9.24 19.21 0.12
CA ASP A 15 10.37 19.00 1.01
C ASP A 15 10.84 17.55 0.95
N PHE A 16 12.04 17.30 1.46
CA PHE A 16 12.63 15.97 1.55
C PHE A 16 12.92 15.62 3.00
N ILE A 17 12.70 14.36 3.35
CA ILE A 17 12.95 13.80 4.67
C ILE A 17 13.87 12.59 4.56
N GLN A 18 14.69 12.37 5.58
CA GLN A 18 15.41 11.12 5.76
C GLN A 18 14.52 10.14 6.51
N GLY A 19 14.09 9.07 5.87
CA GLY A 19 13.12 8.15 6.46
C GLY A 19 12.93 6.85 5.68
N TYR A 20 11.76 6.26 5.91
CA TYR A 20 11.27 5.05 5.27
C TYR A 20 9.84 5.28 4.79
N ASN A 21 9.41 4.50 3.82
CA ASN A 21 8.02 4.41 3.40
C ASN A 21 7.36 3.21 4.08
N CYS A 22 6.27 3.44 4.81
CA CYS A 22 5.57 2.43 5.59
C CYS A 22 4.25 2.06 4.91
N GLN A 23 3.99 0.77 4.82
CA GLN A 23 2.82 0.16 4.22
C GLN A 23 2.02 -0.52 5.33
N ALA A 24 0.70 -0.43 5.27
CA ALA A 24 -0.17 -1.05 6.25
C ALA A 24 -1.43 -1.59 5.59
N ALA A 25 -1.81 -2.81 5.97
CA ALA A 25 -3.11 -3.37 5.66
C ALA A 25 -3.95 -3.48 6.93
N VAL A 26 -5.22 -3.10 6.83
CA VAL A 26 -6.14 -3.01 7.97
C VAL A 26 -7.39 -3.83 7.66
N ASP A 27 -7.86 -4.60 8.62
CA ASP A 27 -9.18 -5.21 8.54
C ASP A 27 -10.26 -4.13 8.68
N GLY A 28 -11.04 -3.92 7.63
CA GLY A 28 -12.06 -2.87 7.59
C GLY A 28 -13.19 -3.03 8.61
N LYS A 29 -13.44 -4.24 9.12
CA LYS A 29 -14.52 -4.50 10.09
C LYS A 29 -14.01 -4.44 11.53
N ALA A 30 -12.92 -5.13 11.82
CA ALA A 30 -12.32 -5.22 13.15
C ALA A 30 -11.48 -3.97 13.49
N GLN A 31 -11.10 -3.17 12.49
CA GLN A 31 -10.30 -1.95 12.67
C GLN A 31 -8.93 -2.25 13.30
N VAL A 32 -8.33 -3.37 12.91
CA VAL A 32 -7.00 -3.81 13.37
C VAL A 32 -6.03 -3.90 12.20
N ILE A 33 -4.76 -3.61 12.45
CA ILE A 33 -3.70 -3.80 11.46
C ILE A 33 -3.42 -5.30 11.33
N VAL A 34 -3.46 -5.82 10.11
CA VAL A 34 -3.25 -7.24 9.81
C VAL A 34 -1.93 -7.50 9.09
N ALA A 35 -1.31 -6.47 8.49
CA ALA A 35 0.02 -6.53 7.94
C ALA A 35 0.68 -5.15 7.94
N VAL A 36 2.00 -5.15 8.06
CA VAL A 36 2.84 -3.95 7.91
C VAL A 36 4.06 -4.30 7.05
N ASN A 37 4.56 -3.33 6.31
CA ASN A 37 5.87 -3.41 5.68
C ASN A 37 6.59 -2.06 5.78
N VAL A 38 7.91 -2.08 5.94
CA VAL A 38 8.74 -0.86 5.96
C VAL A 38 9.78 -1.00 4.87
N THR A 39 9.79 -0.03 3.95
CA THR A 39 10.60 -0.08 2.74
C THR A 39 11.39 1.21 2.55
N GLN A 40 12.51 1.11 1.82
CA GLN A 40 13.31 2.24 1.39
C GLN A 40 12.82 2.83 0.05
N GLU A 41 11.84 2.18 -0.57
CA GLU A 41 11.26 2.60 -1.85
C GLU A 41 10.40 3.85 -1.68
N THR A 42 10.57 4.80 -2.59
CA THR A 42 9.89 6.11 -2.53
C THR A 42 8.43 6.09 -2.97
N ASN A 43 7.94 4.97 -3.49
CA ASN A 43 6.58 4.82 -4.01
C ASN A 43 5.97 3.46 -3.66
N ASP A 44 4.65 3.38 -3.75
CA ASP A 44 3.87 2.22 -3.29
C ASP A 44 3.56 1.20 -4.41
N LYS A 45 3.98 1.49 -5.65
CA LYS A 45 3.58 0.70 -6.85
C LYS A 45 4.08 -0.74 -6.84
N GLN A 46 5.07 -1.07 -6.01
CA GLN A 46 5.62 -2.42 -5.87
C GLN A 46 5.29 -3.04 -4.50
N GLN A 47 4.40 -2.41 -3.73
CA GLN A 47 4.18 -2.76 -2.33
C GLN A 47 2.91 -3.58 -2.10
N VAL A 48 2.09 -3.84 -3.14
CA VAL A 48 0.89 -4.69 -3.01
C VAL A 48 1.27 -6.14 -2.72
N GLU A 49 2.10 -6.74 -3.57
CA GLU A 49 2.47 -8.16 -3.46
C GLU A 49 3.10 -8.47 -2.09
N PRO A 50 4.15 -7.76 -1.62
CA PRO A 50 4.72 -8.02 -0.30
C PRO A 50 3.72 -7.83 0.86
N LEU A 51 2.80 -6.87 0.74
CA LEU A 51 1.84 -6.60 1.81
C LEU A 51 0.75 -7.66 1.90
N ILE A 52 0.31 -8.22 0.76
CA ILE A 52 -0.66 -9.31 0.71
C ILE A 52 -0.03 -10.61 1.21
N GLU A 53 1.22 -10.90 0.84
CA GLU A 53 1.96 -12.05 1.36
C GLU A 53 2.07 -11.98 2.89
N ASN A 54 2.52 -10.84 3.42
CA ASN A 54 2.58 -10.61 4.87
C ASN A 54 1.21 -10.75 5.55
N MET A 55 0.13 -10.31 4.89
CA MET A 55 -1.24 -10.49 5.41
C MET A 55 -1.61 -11.97 5.48
N ALA A 56 -1.34 -12.73 4.42
CA ALA A 56 -1.60 -14.15 4.39
C ALA A 56 -0.80 -14.87 5.49
N GLU A 57 0.49 -14.57 5.64
CA GLU A 57 1.32 -15.12 6.73
C GLU A 57 0.73 -14.85 8.11
N ASN A 58 0.34 -13.60 8.38
CA ASN A 58 -0.24 -13.19 9.67
C ASN A 58 -1.63 -13.77 9.94
N THR A 59 -2.33 -14.20 8.89
CA THR A 59 -3.71 -14.70 8.97
C THR A 59 -3.82 -16.19 8.62
N ALA A 60 -2.74 -16.95 8.80
CA ALA A 60 -2.69 -18.41 8.58
C ALA A 60 -3.03 -18.83 7.14
N GLY A 61 -2.49 -18.11 6.17
CA GLY A 61 -2.64 -18.34 4.73
C GLY A 61 -3.91 -17.78 4.12
N ASN A 62 -4.70 -16.99 4.86
CA ASN A 62 -5.94 -16.43 4.34
C ASN A 62 -5.67 -15.16 3.51
N PHE A 63 -6.16 -15.16 2.28
CA PHE A 63 -6.14 -13.97 1.43
C PHE A 63 -7.44 -13.16 1.61
N PRO A 64 -7.37 -11.82 1.48
CA PRO A 64 -8.55 -10.99 1.55
C PRO A 64 -9.42 -11.22 0.30
N ARG A 65 -10.73 -11.30 0.46
CA ARG A 65 -11.65 -11.37 -0.69
C ARG A 65 -11.80 -10.04 -1.41
N VAL A 66 -11.68 -8.94 -0.66
CA VAL A 66 -11.87 -7.57 -1.15
C VAL A 66 -10.75 -6.71 -0.59
N VAL A 67 -10.15 -5.88 -1.43
CA VAL A 67 -9.13 -4.90 -1.02
C VAL A 67 -9.51 -3.53 -1.57
N SER A 68 -9.35 -2.49 -0.76
CA SER A 68 -9.36 -1.10 -1.22
C SER A 68 -7.97 -0.51 -1.06
N ALA A 69 -7.46 0.15 -2.10
CA ALA A 69 -6.14 0.79 -2.08
C ALA A 69 -6.18 2.18 -2.72
N ASP A 70 -5.27 3.05 -2.28
CA ASP A 70 -5.17 4.40 -2.83
C ASP A 70 -4.46 4.42 -4.20
N ALA A 71 -4.36 5.61 -4.79
CA ALA A 71 -3.77 5.80 -6.10
C ALA A 71 -2.25 5.60 -6.16
N GLY A 72 -1.56 5.54 -5.02
CA GLY A 72 -0.14 5.19 -4.94
C GLY A 72 0.11 3.73 -5.35
N TYR A 73 -0.84 2.85 -5.06
CA TYR A 73 -0.79 1.43 -5.41
C TYR A 73 -1.27 1.13 -6.83
N PHE A 74 -1.76 2.11 -7.59
CA PHE A 74 -2.24 1.86 -8.95
C PHE A 74 -1.09 1.58 -9.93
N SER A 75 -1.00 0.33 -10.38
CA SER A 75 -0.10 -0.14 -11.43
C SER A 75 -0.71 -1.36 -12.13
N GLU A 76 -0.36 -1.58 -13.40
CA GLU A 76 -0.81 -2.77 -14.14
C GLU A 76 -0.40 -4.06 -13.43
N THR A 77 0.85 -4.13 -12.97
CA THR A 77 1.38 -5.27 -12.21
C THR A 77 0.55 -5.55 -10.97
N ASN A 78 0.22 -4.54 -10.16
CA ASN A 78 -0.58 -4.75 -8.95
C ASN A 78 -2.00 -5.22 -9.27
N CYS A 79 -2.61 -4.66 -10.33
CA CYS A 79 -3.93 -5.11 -10.77
C CYS A 79 -3.93 -6.58 -11.20
N ILE A 80 -2.88 -7.02 -11.92
CA ILE A 80 -2.70 -8.42 -12.31
C ILE A 80 -2.48 -9.28 -11.07
N THR A 81 -1.58 -8.90 -10.17
CA THR A 81 -1.32 -9.66 -8.92
C THR A 81 -2.61 -9.83 -8.10
N LEU A 82 -3.40 -8.77 -7.94
CA LEU A 82 -4.67 -8.83 -7.21
C LEU A 82 -5.67 -9.76 -7.90
N ALA A 83 -5.76 -9.70 -9.23
CA ALA A 83 -6.65 -10.55 -10.01
C ALA A 83 -6.23 -12.04 -9.98
N ASP A 84 -4.93 -12.33 -10.10
CA ASP A 84 -4.38 -13.69 -10.07
C ASP A 84 -4.58 -14.36 -8.71
N ASN A 85 -4.69 -13.58 -7.64
CA ASN A 85 -5.03 -14.05 -6.30
C ASN A 85 -6.55 -14.06 -6.00
N GLU A 86 -7.39 -13.88 -7.03
CA GLU A 86 -8.86 -13.86 -6.92
C GLU A 86 -9.40 -12.79 -5.94
N ILE A 87 -8.72 -11.65 -5.85
CA ILE A 87 -9.08 -10.54 -4.96
C ILE A 87 -9.91 -9.51 -5.72
N ASP A 88 -11.11 -9.19 -5.23
CA ASP A 88 -11.95 -8.10 -5.74
C ASP A 88 -11.39 -6.74 -5.28
N ALA A 89 -10.57 -6.13 -6.13
CA ALA A 89 -9.80 -4.96 -5.78
C ALA A 89 -10.40 -3.64 -6.27
N TYR A 90 -10.51 -2.68 -5.35
CA TYR A 90 -10.96 -1.31 -5.59
C TYR A 90 -9.76 -0.36 -5.42
N VAL A 91 -9.02 -0.15 -6.52
CA VAL A 91 -7.83 0.71 -6.52
C VAL A 91 -8.15 2.04 -7.21
N ALA A 92 -7.91 3.15 -6.52
CA ALA A 92 -8.10 4.48 -7.11
C ALA A 92 -7.12 4.70 -8.27
N THR A 93 -7.59 5.18 -9.43
CA THR A 93 -6.73 5.40 -10.61
C THR A 93 -6.01 6.76 -10.61
N GLY A 94 -6.35 7.63 -9.67
CA GLY A 94 -5.80 8.97 -9.56
C GLY A 94 -6.14 9.64 -8.22
N LYS A 95 -5.46 10.76 -7.93
CA LYS A 95 -5.73 11.57 -6.75
C LYS A 95 -6.85 12.56 -7.06
N GLN A 96 -7.93 12.52 -6.28
CA GLN A 96 -8.99 13.51 -6.32
C GLN A 96 -8.68 14.62 -5.33
N LYS A 97 -8.84 15.89 -5.74
CA LYS A 97 -8.64 17.02 -4.81
C LYS A 97 -9.81 17.11 -3.85
N HIS A 98 -9.54 17.60 -2.64
CA HIS A 98 -10.58 17.87 -1.67
C HIS A 98 -11.61 18.85 -2.25
N GLY A 99 -12.89 18.44 -2.33
CA GLY A 99 -14.00 19.23 -2.88
C GLY A 99 -14.24 19.08 -4.39
N GLU A 100 -13.44 18.28 -5.08
CA GLU A 100 -13.69 17.93 -6.49
C GLU A 100 -14.84 16.90 -6.55
N VAL A 101 -15.82 17.10 -7.44
CA VAL A 101 -16.93 16.15 -7.64
C VAL A 101 -16.47 15.09 -8.64
N PRO A 102 -16.72 13.79 -8.39
CA PRO A 102 -16.33 12.70 -9.30
C PRO A 102 -16.89 12.85 -10.72
#